data_AF-A0A2W6DBZ5-F1
#
_entry.id   AF-A0A2W6DBZ5-F1
#
_cell.length_a   1.000
_cell.length_b   1.000
_cell.length_c   1.000
_cell.angle_alpha   90.00
_cell.angle_beta   90.00
_cell.angle_gamma   90.00
#
_symmetry.space_group_name_H-M   'P 1'
#
loop_
_entity.id
_entity.type
_entity.pdbx_description
1 polymer ?
#
loop_
_entity_poly.entity_id
_entity_poly.type
_entity_poly.pdbx_seq_one_letter_code
_entity_poly.pdbx_strand_id
1 'polypeptide(L)' 'MRRMCAALGHPVSRLVRTRIGPLADRSLAPGQCRELTPGEVRTLAAAATIDAAPGSGHRSGGTAG' A
#
# COMPACT_ATOMS: atom_id res chain seq x y z
N MET A 1 -10.51 -6.54 -1.47
CA MET A 1 -11.76 -5.76 -1.68
C MET A 1 -12.57 -6.22 -2.88
N ARG A 2 -12.10 -6.09 -4.15
CA ARG A 2 -12.92 -6.50 -5.32
C ARG A 2 -13.55 -7.90 -5.20
N ARG A 3 -12.74 -8.92 -4.84
CA ARG A 3 -13.22 -10.29 -4.61
C ARG A 3 -14.20 -10.41 -3.44
N MET A 4 -13.91 -9.72 -2.33
CA MET A 4 -14.74 -9.72 -1.13
C MET A 4 -16.13 -9.14 -1.41
N CYS A 5 -16.22 -7.99 -2.07
CA CYS A 5 -17.51 -7.37 -2.37
C CYS A 5 -18.30 -8.18 -3.42
N ALA A 6 -17.61 -8.77 -4.42
CA ALA A 6 -18.25 -9.65 -5.40
C ALA A 6 -18.87 -10.90 -4.74
N ALA A 7 -18.19 -11.50 -3.76
CA ALA A 7 -18.71 -12.65 -3.01
C ALA A 7 -20.00 -12.33 -2.24
N LEU A 8 -20.23 -11.05 -1.92
CA LEU A 8 -21.44 -10.56 -1.25
C LEU A 8 -22.53 -10.09 -2.24
N GLY A 9 -22.35 -10.28 -3.55
CA GLY A 9 -23.30 -9.84 -4.57
C GLY A 9 -23.21 -8.34 -4.92
N HIS A 10 -22.17 -7.64 -4.46
CA HIS A 10 -21.95 -6.22 -4.71
C HIS A 10 -20.64 -5.98 -5.48
N PRO A 11 -20.62 -6.19 -6.82
CA PRO A 11 -19.41 -6.00 -7.61
C PRO A 11 -18.93 -4.55 -7.61
N VAL A 12 -17.62 -4.35 -7.45
CA VAL A 12 -17.01 -3.00 -7.37
C VAL A 12 -16.85 -2.40 -8.76
N SER A 13 -17.62 -1.36 -9.06
CA SER A 13 -17.52 -0.59 -10.31
C SER A 13 -16.26 0.30 -10.36
N ARG A 14 -15.91 0.96 -9.26
CA ARG A 14 -14.72 1.81 -9.15
C ARG A 14 -14.05 1.62 -7.78
N LEU A 15 -12.73 1.41 -7.80
CA LEU A 15 -11.91 1.31 -6.59
C LEU A 15 -10.75 2.28 -6.68
N VAL A 16 -10.68 3.22 -5.75
CA VAL A 16 -9.59 4.22 -5.65
C VAL A 16 -8.97 4.10 -4.27
N ARG A 17 -7.64 4.03 -4.22
CA ARG A 17 -6.90 4.04 -2.95
C ARG A 17 -6.53 5.50 -2.64
N THR A 18 -7.16 6.06 -1.60
CA THR A 18 -6.99 7.47 -1.20
C THR A 18 -5.89 7.70 -0.16
N ARG A 19 -5.34 6.62 0.39
CA ARG A 19 -4.29 6.65 1.43
C ARG A 19 -3.46 5.37 1.38
N ILE A 20 -2.18 5.47 1.73
CA ILE A 20 -1.23 4.36 1.92
C ILE A 20 -0.54 4.56 3.27
N GLY A 21 -0.89 3.74 4.27
CA GLY A 21 -0.42 3.95 5.64
C GLY A 21 -0.72 5.38 6.11
N PRO A 22 0.27 6.16 6.55
CA PRO A 22 0.10 7.55 6.95
C PRO A 22 0.03 8.54 5.77
N LEU A 23 0.34 8.11 4.54
CA LEU A 23 0.45 8.98 3.38
C LEU A 23 -0.89 9.16 2.68
N ALA A 24 -1.29 10.41 2.48
CA ALA A 24 -2.42 10.77 1.63
C ALA A 24 -2.02 11.95 0.74
N ASP A 25 -2.34 11.85 -0.54
CA ASP A 25 -2.17 12.95 -1.48
C ASP A 25 -3.48 13.10 -2.27
N ARG A 26 -4.16 14.23 -2.06
CA ARG A 26 -5.43 14.55 -2.72
C ARG A 26 -5.25 15.37 -3.98
N SER A 27 -4.01 15.83 -4.23
CA SER A 27 -3.65 16.74 -5.31
C SER A 27 -3.01 16.04 -6.51
N LEU A 28 -2.44 14.85 -6.32
CA LEU A 28 -1.87 14.07 -7.43
C LEU A 28 -2.96 13.60 -8.40
N ALA A 29 -2.81 14.01 -9.65
CA ALA A 29 -3.63 13.51 -10.75
C ALA A 29 -3.24 12.06 -11.11
N PRO A 30 -4.13 11.30 -11.78
CA PRO A 30 -3.80 9.97 -12.27
C PRO A 30 -2.53 9.98 -13.14
N GLY A 31 -1.61 9.05 -12.88
CA GLY A 31 -0.33 8.93 -13.60
C GLY A 31 0.78 9.88 -13.11
N GLN A 32 0.49 10.78 -12.17
CA GLN A 32 1.51 11.64 -11.57
C GLN A 32 2.23 10.94 -10.42
N CYS A 33 3.50 11.28 -10.27
CA CYS A 33 4.33 10.88 -9.15
C CYS A 33 4.99 12.12 -8.56
N ARG A 34 5.27 12.08 -7.26
CA ARG A 34 6.13 13.06 -6.59
C ARG A 34 7.07 12.37 -5.64
N GLU A 35 8.13 13.06 -5.30
CA GLU A 35 9.00 12.64 -4.20
C GLU A 35 8.30 12.83 -2.86
N LEU A 36 8.60 11.91 -1.93
CA LEU A 36 8.19 12.03 -0.55
C LEU A 36 9.11 13.03 0.15
N THR A 37 8.52 13.84 1.02
CA THR A 37 9.32 14.69 1.90
C THR A 37 10.06 13.83 2.92
N PRO A 38 11.19 14.30 3.49
CA PRO A 38 11.90 13.55 4.52
C PRO A 38 11.03 13.19 5.73
N GLY A 39 10.05 14.03 6.08
CA GLY A 39 9.09 13.76 7.16
C GLY A 39 8.12 12.61 6.82
N GLU A 40 7.65 12.55 5.59
CA GLU A 40 6.81 11.46 5.09
C GLU A 40 7.57 10.14 5.05
N VAL A 41 8.84 10.15 4.65
CA VAL A 41 9.71 8.96 4.66
C VAL A 41 9.83 8.42 6.09
N ARG A 42 10.14 9.27 7.07
CA ARG A 42 10.25 8.84 8.48
C ARG A 42 8.93 8.28 9.02
N THR A 43 7.82 8.97 8.76
CA THR A 43 6.49 8.54 9.22
C THR A 43 6.08 7.22 8.59
N LEU A 44 6.33 7.05 7.29
CA LEU A 44 6.05 5.81 6.58
C LEU A 44 6.91 4.66 7.11
N ALA A 45 8.21 4.89 7.34
CA ALA A 45 9.12 3.88 7.89
C ALA A 45 8.66 3.40 9.27
N ALA A 46 8.28 4.32 10.16
CA ALA A 46 7.74 3.99 11.47
C ALA A 46 6.41 3.22 11.40
N ALA A 47 5.55 3.51 10.42
CA ALA A 47 4.29 2.79 10.23
C ALA A 47 4.47 1.41 9.59
N ALA A 48 5.57 1.19 8.88
CA ALA A 48 5.86 -0.06 8.18
C ALA A 48 6.50 -1.12 9.08
N THR A 49 6.94 -0.76 10.29
CA THR A 49 7.35 -1.76 11.29
C THR A 49 6.10 -2.49 11.76
N ILE A 50 5.88 -3.68 11.22
CA ILE A 50 4.90 -4.62 11.75
C ILE A 50 5.55 -5.17 13.02
N ASP A 51 4.94 -4.97 14.19
CA ASP A 51 5.31 -5.77 15.36
C ASP A 51 5.23 -7.24 14.94
N ALA A 52 6.32 -7.98 15.07
CA ALA A 52 6.57 -9.22 14.34
C ALA A 52 5.62 -10.33 14.78
N ALA A 53 4.38 -10.30 14.30
CA ALA A 53 3.50 -11.44 14.34
C ALA A 53 4.10 -12.53 13.41
N PRO A 54 4.29 -13.77 13.89
CA PRO A 54 4.98 -14.81 13.14
C PRO A 54 4.14 -15.18 11.91
N GLY A 55 4.61 -14.82 10.72
CA GLY A 55 3.95 -15.21 9.47
C GLY A 55 4.35 -14.47 8.19
N SER A 56 5.07 -13.34 8.25
CA SER A 56 5.44 -12.62 7.02
C SER A 56 6.77 -13.12 6.43
N GLY A 57 6.72 -14.27 5.78
CA GLY A 57 7.80 -14.73 4.90
C GLY A 57 7.78 -13.97 3.57
N HIS A 58 8.55 -12.88 3.47
CA HIS A 58 8.95 -12.36 2.16
C HIS A 58 10.11 -13.23 1.67
N ARG A 59 9.82 -14.34 0.97
CA ARG A 59 10.88 -15.16 0.37
C ARG A 59 11.59 -14.32 -0.70
N SER A 60 12.73 -13.77 -0.34
CA SER A 60 13.72 -13.26 -1.28
C SER A 60 14.14 -14.42 -2.19
N GLY A 61 13.65 -14.42 -3.43
CA GLY A 61 14.15 -15.32 -4.47
C GLY A 61 15.61 -14.94 -4.75
N GLY A 62 16.53 -15.87 -4.50
CA GLY A 62 17.95 -15.70 -4.78
C GLY A 62 18.19 -15.54 -6.28
N THR A 63 19.01 -14.56 -6.64
CA THR A 63 19.62 -14.49 -7.97
C THR A 63 20.85 -15.40 -7.96
N ALA A 64 20.79 -16.51 -8.69
CA ALA A 64 21.95 -17.28 -9.10
C ALA A 64 22.13 -17.07 -10.60
N GLY A 65 23.33 -16.64 -10.99
CA GLY A 65 23.78 -16.40 -12.36
C GLY A 65 25.17 -15.80 -12.31
#